data_AF-A0A7S1RTP4-F1
#
_entry.id   AF-A0A7S1RTP4-F1
#
_cell.length_a   1.000
_cell.length_b   1.000
_cell.length_c   1.000
_cell.angle_alpha   90.00
_cell.angle_beta   90.00
_cell.angle_gamma   90.00
#
_symmetry.space_group_name_H-M   'P 1'
#
loop_
_entity.id
_entity.type
_entity.pdbx_description
1 polymer ?
#
loop_
_entity_poly.entity_id
_entity_poly.type
_entity_poly.pdbx_seq_one_letter_code
_entity_poly.pdbx_strand_id
1 'polypeptide(L)'
;RHVYKFRAGDEQRPGVRSLSLAVDALLAGQLEAMVGLTVAVLRGLLPESYLDSALGDETLLRVPSIPEGMMFWSGCIYPKQFHYRLQPLMEGAASSAWLQTVEEELVARARGG
;
A
#
# COMPACT_ATOMS: atom_id res chain seq x y z
N ARG A 1 20.34 7.98 -1.14
CA ARG A 1 19.52 7.95 -2.39
C ARG A 1 18.38 6.97 -2.12
N HIS A 2 17.19 7.47 -1.80
CA HIS A 2 16.02 6.62 -1.54
C HIS A 2 15.48 6.10 -2.87
N VAL A 3 15.15 4.82 -2.94
CA VAL A 3 14.63 4.19 -4.16
C VAL A 3 13.21 3.73 -3.87
N TYR A 4 12.24 4.57 -4.22
CA TYR A 4 10.84 4.21 -4.14
C TYR A 4 10.50 3.28 -5.30
N LYS A 5 10.08 2.04 -5.03
CA LYS A 5 9.59 1.11 -6.06
C LYS A 5 8.09 0.94 -5.89
N PHE A 6 7.35 1.65 -6.75
CA PHE A 6 5.92 1.40 -6.93
C PHE A 6 5.75 0.13 -7.76
N ARG A 7 5.10 -0.88 -7.20
CA ARG A 7 4.66 -2.05 -7.94
C ARG A 7 3.15 -2.19 -7.74
N ALA A 8 2.39 -1.56 -8.63
CA ALA A 8 0.99 -1.92 -8.79
C ALA A 8 0.95 -3.34 -9.37
N GLY A 9 0.54 -4.31 -8.55
CA GLY A 9 0.24 -5.66 -8.99
C GLY A 9 -1.26 -5.79 -9.07
N ASP A 10 -1.78 -6.27 -10.21
CA ASP A 10 -3.17 -6.65 -10.31
C ASP A 10 -3.30 -8.05 -9.70
N GLU A 11 -3.66 -8.13 -8.42
CA GLU A 11 -4.00 -9.41 -7.84
C GLU A 11 -5.40 -9.76 -8.35
N GLN A 12 -5.45 -10.57 -9.41
CA GLN A 12 -6.68 -10.96 -10.10
C GLN A 12 -7.60 -11.77 -9.16
N ARG A 13 -8.35 -11.08 -8.32
CA ARG A 13 -9.54 -11.60 -7.64
C ARG A 13 -10.73 -10.74 -8.03
N PRO A 14 -11.87 -11.36 -8.40
CA PRO A 14 -13.01 -10.61 -8.90
C PRO A 14 -13.50 -9.60 -7.87
N GLY A 15 -13.40 -8.30 -8.20
CA GLY A 15 -13.95 -7.19 -7.43
C GLY A 15 -12.98 -6.40 -6.56
N VAL A 16 -11.73 -6.82 -6.40
CA VAL A 16 -10.73 -6.11 -5.56
C VAL A 16 -9.49 -5.78 -6.39
N ARG A 17 -9.11 -4.50 -6.43
CA ARG A 17 -7.81 -4.08 -6.98
C ARG A 17 -6.89 -3.73 -5.81
N SER A 18 -5.79 -4.46 -5.67
CA SER A 18 -4.76 -4.17 -4.67
C SER A 18 -3.68 -3.27 -5.28
N LEU A 19 -3.10 -2.39 -4.47
CA LEU A 19 -1.93 -1.59 -4.84
C LEU A 19 -0.84 -1.87 -3.81
N SER A 20 0.32 -2.32 -4.26
CA SER A 20 1.45 -2.62 -3.40
C SER A 20 2.53 -1.55 -3.53
N LEU A 21 3.02 -1.06 -2.40
CA LEU A 21 4.07 -0.06 -2.34
C LEU A 21 5.28 -0.58 -1.56
N ALA A 22 6.46 -0.58 -2.19
CA ALA A 22 7.73 -0.88 -1.54
C ALA A 22 8.58 0.39 -1.44
N VAL A 23 8.80 0.84 -0.20
CA VAL A 23 9.47 2.12 0.11
C VAL A 23 10.35 1.98 1.34
N ASP A 24 11.43 2.78 1.36
CA ASP A 24 12.38 2.77 2.48
C ASP A 24 11.80 3.44 3.73
N ALA A 25 11.02 4.51 3.54
CA ALA A 25 10.36 5.28 4.59
C ALA A 25 9.16 6.05 4.02
N LEU A 26 8.19 6.32 4.89
CA LEU A 26 7.01 7.16 4.61
C LEU A 26 6.79 8.11 5.78
N LEU A 27 6.28 9.30 5.48
CA LEU A 27 5.70 10.18 6.49
C LEU A 27 4.35 9.62 6.94
N ALA A 28 3.94 9.95 8.17
CA ALA A 28 2.62 9.58 8.68
C ALA A 28 1.51 10.17 7.77
N GLY A 29 0.58 9.33 7.32
CA GLY A 29 -0.50 9.74 6.42
C GLY A 29 -0.12 9.84 4.94
N GLN A 30 1.16 9.65 4.58
CA GLN A 30 1.62 9.84 3.21
C GLN A 30 1.05 8.77 2.27
N LEU A 31 1.01 7.51 2.70
CA LEU A 31 0.49 6.41 1.88
C LEU A 31 -1.00 6.62 1.61
N GLU A 32 -1.75 6.97 2.66
CA GLU A 32 -3.18 7.25 2.63
C GLU A 32 -3.51 8.37 1.64
N ALA A 33 -2.75 9.46 1.70
CA ALA A 33 -2.87 10.57 0.78
C ALA A 33 -2.52 10.16 -0.66
N MET A 34 -1.42 9.44 -0.87
CA MET A 34 -1.03 8.99 -2.22
C MET A 34 -2.09 8.08 -2.87
N VAL A 35 -2.59 7.10 -2.12
CA VAL A 35 -3.64 6.20 -2.61
C VAL A 35 -4.94 6.97 -2.83
N GLY A 36 -5.34 7.81 -1.87
CA GLY A 36 -6.56 8.61 -1.95
C GLY A 36 -6.59 9.54 -3.16
N LEU A 37 -5.47 10.22 -3.45
CA LEU A 37 -5.32 11.07 -4.64
C LEU A 37 -5.47 10.24 -5.92
N THR A 38 -4.77 9.11 -5.98
CA THR A 38 -4.77 8.22 -7.15
C THR A 38 -6.19 7.71 -7.44
N VAL A 39 -6.91 7.27 -6.40
CA VAL A 39 -8.30 6.81 -6.54
C VAL A 39 -9.23 7.95 -6.97
N ALA A 40 -9.09 9.14 -6.39
CA ALA A 40 -9.92 10.29 -6.74
C ALA A 40 -9.73 10.71 -8.21
N VAL A 41 -8.50 10.72 -8.71
CA VAL A 41 -8.20 11.00 -10.12
C VAL A 41 -8.74 9.90 -11.03
N LEU A 42 -8.50 8.62 -10.71
CA LEU A 42 -8.99 7.48 -11.51
C LEU A 42 -10.52 7.40 -11.58
N ARG A 43 -11.23 7.89 -10.56
CA ARG A 43 -12.69 7.95 -10.52
C ARG A 43 -13.25 9.24 -11.15
N GLY A 44 -12.39 10.14 -11.64
CA GLY A 44 -12.78 11.42 -12.23
C GLY A 44 -13.31 12.45 -11.22
N LEU A 45 -13.05 12.25 -9.92
CA LEU A 45 -13.41 13.21 -8.87
C LEU A 45 -12.46 14.40 -8.82
N LEU A 46 -11.21 14.21 -9.27
CA LEU A 46 -10.19 15.25 -9.41
C LEU A 46 -9.59 15.19 -10.83
N PRO A 47 -9.17 16.31 -11.40
CA PRO A 47 -8.49 16.33 -12.70
C PRO A 47 -7.07 15.78 -12.60
N GLU A 48 -6.54 15.22 -13.69
CA GLU A 48 -5.21 14.62 -13.73
C GLU A 48 -4.08 15.60 -13.35
N SER A 49 -4.27 16.91 -13.63
CA SER A 49 -3.33 17.97 -13.26
C SER A 49 -3.07 18.11 -11.75
N TYR A 50 -3.92 17.52 -10.91
CA TYR A 50 -3.68 17.45 -9.46
C TYR A 50 -2.50 16.54 -9.11
N LEU A 51 -2.16 15.55 -9.94
CA LEU A 51 -0.99 14.70 -9.70
C LEU A 51 0.29 15.51 -9.79
N ASP A 52 0.41 16.34 -10.84
CA ASP A 52 1.56 17.22 -11.02
C ASP A 52 1.66 18.26 -9.90
N SER A 53 0.52 18.81 -9.49
CA SER A 53 0.43 19.78 -8.40
C SER A 53 0.79 19.18 -7.04
N ALA A 54 0.46 17.90 -6.82
CA ALA A 54 0.77 17.17 -5.58
C ALA A 54 2.26 16.82 -5.44
N LEU A 55 2.99 16.76 -6.56
CA LEU A 55 4.43 16.55 -6.57
C LEU A 55 5.22 17.86 -6.47
N GLY A 56 4.55 19.02 -6.57
CA GLY A 56 5.17 20.34 -6.44
C GLY A 56 5.35 20.75 -4.98
N ASP A 57 6.41 21.50 -4.70
CA ASP A 57 6.76 21.97 -3.35
C ASP A 57 5.92 23.19 -2.90
N GLU A 58 5.20 23.82 -3.83
CA GLU A 58 4.56 25.13 -3.64
C GLU A 58 3.13 25.04 -3.08
N THR A 59 2.49 23.85 -3.16
CA THR A 59 1.05 23.71 -2.94
C THR A 59 0.68 22.63 -1.95
N LEU A 60 0.04 23.03 -0.84
CA LEU A 60 -0.63 22.12 0.08
C LEU A 60 -2.00 21.73 -0.46
N LEU A 61 -2.09 20.52 -1.01
CA LEU A 61 -3.35 19.96 -1.49
C LEU A 61 -4.05 19.18 -0.38
N ARG A 62 -5.36 19.43 -0.22
CA ARG A 62 -6.21 18.56 0.59
C ARG A 62 -6.62 17.35 -0.25
N VAL A 63 -6.09 16.19 0.13
CA VAL A 63 -6.39 14.93 -0.54
C VAL A 63 -7.38 14.13 0.30
N PRO A 64 -8.44 13.55 -0.29
CA PRO A 64 -9.31 12.63 0.43
C PRO A 64 -8.50 11.42 0.92
N SER A 65 -8.53 11.14 2.22
CA SER A 65 -7.92 9.94 2.78
C SER A 65 -8.74 8.71 2.43
N ILE A 66 -8.08 7.57 2.25
CA ILE A 66 -8.76 6.28 2.18
C ILE A 66 -9.38 5.91 3.54
N PRO A 67 -10.49 5.15 3.55
CA PRO A 67 -11.09 4.65 4.79
C PRO A 67 -10.15 3.80 5.62
N GLU A 68 -10.31 3.83 6.93
CA GLU A 68 -9.56 2.97 7.85
C GLU A 68 -9.79 1.48 7.52
N GLY A 69 -8.75 0.67 7.74
CA GLY A 69 -8.81 -0.78 7.52
C GLY A 69 -8.68 -1.24 6.07
N MET A 70 -8.50 -0.32 5.11
CA MET A 70 -8.21 -0.61 3.69
C MET A 70 -6.72 -0.77 3.38
N MET A 71 -5.86 -0.56 4.38
CA MET A 71 -4.42 -0.78 4.28
C MET A 71 -3.98 -1.89 5.21
N PHE A 72 -2.92 -2.58 4.80
CA PHE A 72 -2.23 -3.53 5.65
C PHE A 72 -0.74 -3.51 5.32
N TRP A 73 0.07 -3.87 6.30
CA TRP A 73 1.48 -4.05 6.12
C TRP A 73 1.75 -5.47 5.61
N SER A 74 2.19 -5.60 4.36
CA SER A 74 2.48 -6.91 3.75
C SER A 74 3.85 -7.47 4.18
N GLY A 75 4.82 -6.63 4.54
CA GLY A 75 6.12 -7.06 5.01
C GLY A 75 7.22 -6.01 4.84
N CYS A 76 8.43 -6.38 5.27
CA CYS A 76 9.66 -5.62 5.02
C CYS A 76 10.70 -6.52 4.35
N ILE A 77 11.55 -5.91 3.53
CA ILE A 77 12.69 -6.57 2.92
C ILE A 77 13.94 -6.21 3.72
N TYR A 78 14.64 -7.24 4.18
CA TYR A 78 15.91 -7.06 4.88
C TYR A 78 17.10 -7.27 3.92
N PRO A 79 18.22 -6.59 4.14
CA PRO A 79 19.47 -6.88 3.44
C PRO A 79 19.87 -8.36 3.57
N LYS A 80 20.42 -8.95 2.50
CA LYS A 80 20.76 -10.39 2.42
C LYS A 80 21.64 -10.88 3.59
N GLN A 81 22.49 -10.02 4.14
CA GLN A 81 23.34 -10.36 5.28
C GLN A 81 22.55 -10.75 6.55
N PHE A 82 21.27 -10.36 6.64
CA PHE A 82 20.40 -10.70 7.77
C PHE A 82 19.43 -11.85 7.46
N HIS A 83 19.35 -12.32 6.20
CA HIS A 83 18.36 -13.33 5.81
C HIS A 83 18.46 -14.60 6.65
N TYR A 84 19.67 -15.15 6.85
CA TYR A 84 19.83 -16.39 7.62
C TYR A 84 19.35 -16.27 9.08
N ARG A 85 19.40 -15.06 9.66
CA ARG A 85 18.92 -14.81 11.03
C ARG A 85 17.40 -14.67 11.08
N LEU A 86 16.80 -14.15 10.02
CA LEU A 86 15.38 -13.83 9.93
C LEU A 86 14.56 -14.93 9.26
N GLN A 87 15.21 -15.86 8.55
CA GLN A 87 14.58 -16.98 7.85
C GLN A 87 13.62 -17.80 8.74
N PRO A 88 13.97 -18.14 10.01
CA PRO A 88 13.05 -18.87 10.87
C PRO A 88 11.77 -18.09 11.22
N LEU A 89 11.84 -16.75 11.23
CA LEU A 89 10.71 -15.86 11.50
C LEU A 89 9.87 -15.58 10.24
N MET A 90 10.48 -15.60 9.05
CA MET A 90 9.82 -15.26 7.78
C MET A 90 9.28 -16.46 7.01
N GLU A 91 9.82 -17.66 7.23
CA GLU A 91 9.42 -18.90 6.54
C GLU A 91 8.80 -19.92 7.51
N GLY A 92 8.61 -19.54 8.77
CA GLY A 92 7.98 -20.39 9.78
C GLY A 92 6.46 -20.47 9.60
N ALA A 93 5.86 -21.56 10.09
CA ALA A 93 4.42 -21.81 10.02
C ALA A 93 3.56 -20.66 10.59
N ALA A 94 4.06 -19.96 11.62
CA ALA A 94 3.39 -18.80 12.21
C ALA A 94 3.29 -17.62 11.24
N SER A 95 4.32 -17.38 10.42
CA SER A 95 4.32 -16.29 9.43
C SER A 95 3.33 -16.57 8.30
N SER A 96 3.27 -17.82 7.82
CA SER A 96 2.32 -18.25 6.79
C SER A 96 0.88 -18.17 7.29
N ALA A 97 0.62 -18.58 8.54
CA ALA A 97 -0.70 -18.49 9.16
C ALA A 97 -1.16 -17.02 9.30
N TRP A 98 -0.25 -16.12 9.71
CA TRP A 98 -0.54 -14.69 9.80
C TRP A 98 -0.91 -14.08 8.44
N LEU A 99 -0.13 -14.37 7.40
CA LEU A 99 -0.40 -13.87 6.04
C LEU A 99 -1.78 -14.31 5.55
N GLN A 100 -2.16 -15.56 5.82
CA GLN A 100 -3.48 -16.08 5.47
C GLN A 100 -4.61 -15.36 6.23
N THR A 101 -4.44 -15.09 7.53
CA THR A 101 -5.43 -14.33 8.32
C THR A 101 -5.65 -12.92 7.78
N VAL A 102 -4.57 -12.21 7.46
CA VAL A 102 -4.65 -10.86 6.89
C VAL A 102 -5.40 -10.87 5.56
N GLU A 103 -5.12 -11.86 4.72
CA GLU A 103 -5.79 -12.03 3.43
C GLU A 103 -7.30 -12.29 3.57
N GLU A 104 -7.68 -13.16 4.50
CA GLU A 104 -9.09 -13.46 4.79
C GLU A 104 -9.85 -12.22 5.29
N GLU A 105 -9.25 -11.42 6.18
CA GLU A 105 -9.85 -10.16 6.66
C GLU A 105 -10.07 -9.16 5.53
N LEU A 106 -9.11 -9.01 4.62
CA LEU A 106 -9.21 -8.07 3.50
C LEU A 106 -10.33 -8.46 2.55
N VAL A 107 -10.44 -9.74 2.21
CA VAL A 107 -11.53 -10.25 1.37
C VAL A 107 -12.89 -10.07 2.04
N ALA A 108 -12.98 -10.31 3.35
CA ALA A 108 -14.22 -10.10 4.10
C ALA A 108 -14.66 -8.62 4.08
N ARG A 109 -13.73 -7.69 4.32
CA ARG A 109 -14.00 -6.25 4.28
C ARG A 109 -14.41 -5.76 2.89
N ALA A 110 -13.72 -6.22 1.85
CA ALA A 110 -14.03 -5.82 0.48
C ALA A 110 -15.40 -6.35 -0.02
N ARG A 111 -15.91 -7.44 0.58
CA ARG A 111 -17.24 -8.01 0.27
C ARG A 111 -18.37 -7.41 1.12
N GLY A 112 -18.05 -6.68 2.19
CA GLY A 112 -19.00 -6.30 3.25
C GLY A 112 -19.11 -4.79 3.51
N GLY A 113 -18.85 -3.95 2.51
CA GLY A 113 -19.09 -2.49 2.55
C GLY A 113 -20.07 -2.08 1.47
#